data_AF-A0A553P3Q1-F1
#
_entry.id   AF-A0A553P3Q1-F1
#
_cell.length_a   1.000
_cell.length_b   1.000
_cell.length_c   1.000
_cell.angle_alpha   90.00
_cell.angle_beta   90.00
_cell.angle_gamma   90.00
#
_symmetry.space_group_name_H-M   'P 1'
#
loop_
_entity.id
_entity.type
_entity.pdbx_description
1 polymer ?
#
loop_
_entity_poly.entity_id
_entity_poly.type
_entity_poly.pdbx_seq_one_letter_code
_entity_poly.pdbx_strand_id
1 'polypeptide(L)'
;MSQSTMQSQPVPSQAVVLTRRSPNQSQHCSICRQIFRQKLEKHVQSGACERYFCRVDNHEHQRVDQTFETLAAAKLWIVQEQLDKTLVIVSSSGETIAYRCRFYSKPSSKADPMRNDPEKGSLKKKTASFPVPDLGCRAVIRVDRVRVCQCSPEAVSQGTICQNSDSLIRLRGCLSHSHPTENQFLRMSKVCQDYLVSLLKLGMDKRSILRVYFQSGLAQEQDLKCITTQDLRNLERKFIKKKTTSQNSTKVEDEVDLNASNICGQARNDAKKEFQRRAQAQIDELRAHLFDSSVAYQSRISLLEKLEVLNSETRLEKSVFAQDKRHVERDREECRGRLLTLNQDEPILTKKIKMS
;
A
#
# COMPACT_ATOMS: atom_id res chain seq x y z
N MET A 1 -16.37 -47.14 -33.49
CA MET A 1 -15.60 -45.91 -33.76
C MET A 1 -14.40 -45.89 -32.83
N SER A 2 -13.25 -46.29 -33.35
CA SER A 2 -12.01 -46.52 -32.58
C SER A 2 -11.24 -45.20 -32.46
N GLN A 3 -11.07 -44.70 -31.24
CA GLN A 3 -10.28 -43.50 -30.99
C GLN A 3 -8.80 -43.87 -30.91
N SER A 4 -8.01 -43.35 -31.84
CA SER A 4 -6.55 -43.48 -31.88
C SER A 4 -5.91 -42.62 -30.79
N THR A 5 -5.38 -43.27 -29.77
CA THR A 5 -4.52 -42.66 -28.75
C THR A 5 -3.15 -42.38 -29.35
N MET A 6 -2.86 -41.12 -29.69
CA MET A 6 -1.52 -40.71 -30.10
C MET A 6 -0.61 -40.65 -28.87
N GLN A 7 0.32 -41.61 -28.78
CA GLN A 7 1.41 -41.61 -27.80
C GLN A 7 2.44 -40.54 -28.21
N SER A 8 2.49 -39.44 -27.45
CA SER A 8 3.54 -38.42 -27.56
C SER A 8 4.88 -39.01 -27.11
N GLN A 9 5.85 -39.07 -28.02
CA GLN A 9 7.21 -39.50 -27.71
C GLN A 9 7.92 -38.47 -26.79
N PRO A 10 8.70 -38.92 -25.80
CA PRO A 10 9.46 -38.03 -24.90
C PRO A 10 10.57 -37.33 -25.68
N VAL A 11 10.58 -35.99 -25.63
CA VAL A 11 11.64 -35.15 -26.23
C VAL A 11 12.96 -35.41 -25.49
N PRO A 12 14.07 -35.70 -26.20
CA PRO A 12 15.35 -35.98 -25.56
C PRO A 12 15.87 -34.74 -24.80
N SER A 13 16.06 -34.89 -23.49
CA SER A 13 16.73 -33.91 -22.62
C SER A 13 18.15 -33.67 -23.11
N GLN A 14 18.37 -32.56 -23.81
CA GLN A 14 19.71 -32.11 -24.18
C GLN A 14 20.51 -31.80 -22.90
N ALA A 15 21.59 -32.55 -22.70
CA ALA A 15 22.51 -32.32 -21.59
C ALA A 15 23.23 -30.98 -21.77
N VAL A 16 22.87 -29.99 -20.94
CA VAL A 16 23.47 -28.65 -20.96
C VAL A 16 24.91 -28.75 -20.46
N VAL A 17 25.89 -28.59 -21.37
CA VAL A 17 27.33 -28.54 -21.05
C VAL A 17 27.60 -27.27 -20.22
N LEU A 18 27.91 -27.43 -18.94
CA LEU A 18 28.23 -26.34 -18.02
C LEU A 18 29.71 -25.94 -18.16
N THR A 19 30.02 -25.04 -19.09
CA THR A 19 31.33 -24.37 -19.15
C THR A 19 31.55 -23.55 -17.87
N ARG A 20 32.77 -23.56 -17.30
CA ARG A 20 33.16 -22.80 -16.09
C ARG A 20 32.74 -21.32 -16.23
N ARG A 21 31.76 -20.89 -15.43
CA ARG A 21 31.17 -19.54 -15.50
C ARG A 21 32.01 -18.54 -14.72
N SER A 22 32.17 -17.34 -15.29
CA SER A 22 32.80 -16.22 -14.57
C SER A 22 31.88 -15.77 -13.42
N PRO A 23 32.42 -15.47 -12.22
CA PRO A 23 31.62 -15.12 -11.04
C PRO A 23 30.77 -13.84 -11.21
N ASN A 24 31.00 -13.05 -12.26
CA ASN A 24 30.26 -11.83 -12.56
C ASN A 24 29.16 -12.02 -13.62
N GLN A 25 29.00 -13.22 -14.17
CA GLN A 25 27.97 -13.48 -15.18
C GLN A 25 26.60 -13.60 -14.54
N SER A 26 25.70 -12.71 -14.94
CA SER A 26 24.30 -12.74 -14.52
C SER A 26 23.49 -13.60 -15.47
N GLN A 27 22.70 -14.52 -14.93
CA GLN A 27 21.88 -15.43 -15.71
C GLN A 27 20.41 -15.23 -15.36
N HIS A 28 19.52 -15.32 -16.34
CA HIS A 28 18.08 -15.25 -16.09
C HIS A 28 17.46 -16.65 -15.98
N CYS A 29 16.41 -16.77 -15.19
CA CYS A 29 15.55 -17.94 -15.20
C CYS A 29 14.65 -17.90 -16.45
N SER A 30 14.60 -18.98 -17.23
CA SER A 30 13.73 -19.06 -18.42
C SER A 30 12.24 -18.94 -18.09
N ILE A 31 11.83 -19.40 -16.90
CA ILE A 31 10.42 -19.40 -16.45
C ILE A 31 10.03 -18.02 -15.92
N CYS A 32 10.76 -17.52 -14.91
CA CYS A 32 10.35 -16.29 -14.22
C CYS A 32 11.10 -15.03 -14.64
N ARG A 33 12.08 -15.12 -15.56
CA ARG A 33 12.94 -14.03 -16.03
C ARG A 33 13.73 -13.28 -14.96
N GLN A 34 13.71 -13.73 -13.70
CA GLN A 34 14.55 -13.15 -12.65
C GLN A 34 16.02 -13.39 -12.92
N ILE A 35 16.83 -12.41 -12.57
CA ILE A 35 18.28 -12.45 -12.79
C ILE A 35 18.99 -12.85 -11.51
N PHE A 36 19.90 -13.80 -11.66
CA PHE A 36 20.71 -14.37 -10.60
C PHE A 36 22.18 -14.20 -10.95
N ARG A 37 22.96 -13.64 -10.02
CA ARG A 37 24.44 -13.68 -10.10
C ARG A 37 24.98 -15.06 -9.73
N GLN A 38 24.28 -15.75 -8.83
CA GLN A 38 24.60 -17.07 -8.32
C GLN A 38 23.29 -17.80 -8.00
N LYS A 39 23.34 -19.14 -7.91
CA LYS A 39 22.21 -19.99 -7.45
C LYS A 39 21.01 -20.08 -8.41
N LEU A 40 21.17 -19.80 -9.70
CA LEU A 40 20.12 -20.07 -10.69
C LEU A 40 19.71 -21.56 -10.69
N GLU A 41 20.69 -22.46 -10.65
CA GLU A 41 20.44 -23.91 -10.58
C GLU A 41 19.60 -24.27 -9.36
N LYS A 42 19.94 -23.77 -8.18
CA LYS A 42 19.14 -23.97 -6.96
C LYS A 42 17.73 -23.39 -7.10
N HIS A 43 17.58 -22.22 -7.72
CA HIS A 43 16.26 -21.63 -7.99
C HIS A 43 15.41 -22.54 -8.88
N VAL A 44 15.98 -23.03 -9.99
CA VAL A 44 15.30 -23.91 -10.96
C VAL A 44 15.02 -25.28 -10.36
N GLN A 45 16.00 -25.94 -9.73
CA GLN A 45 15.84 -27.25 -9.09
C GLN A 45 14.83 -27.23 -7.95
N SER A 46 14.77 -26.13 -7.19
CA SER A 46 13.71 -25.98 -6.18
C SER A 46 12.36 -25.64 -6.81
N GLY A 47 12.29 -25.23 -8.07
CA GLY A 47 11.08 -24.69 -8.67
C GLY A 47 10.61 -23.42 -7.97
N ALA A 48 11.52 -22.64 -7.37
CA ALA A 48 11.18 -21.47 -6.57
C ALA A 48 10.35 -20.44 -7.36
N CYS A 49 10.53 -20.36 -8.68
CA CYS A 49 9.70 -19.58 -9.59
C CYS A 49 8.20 -19.91 -9.49
N GLU A 50 7.85 -21.16 -9.24
CA GLU A 50 6.47 -21.64 -9.16
C GLU A 50 5.95 -21.67 -7.71
N ARG A 51 6.85 -21.60 -6.72
CA ARG A 51 6.48 -21.63 -5.28
C ARG A 51 5.83 -20.35 -4.75
N TYR A 52 5.68 -19.33 -5.58
CA TYR A 52 5.02 -18.09 -5.17
C TYR A 52 3.50 -18.24 -5.07
N PHE A 53 2.94 -19.26 -5.73
CA PHE A 53 1.53 -19.58 -5.67
C PHE A 53 1.23 -20.51 -4.49
N CYS A 54 0.02 -20.45 -3.95
CA CYS A 54 -0.38 -21.43 -2.93
C CYS A 54 -0.38 -22.83 -3.56
N ARG A 55 0.07 -23.83 -2.79
CA ARG A 55 0.20 -25.24 -3.22
C ARG A 55 -0.94 -26.10 -2.68
N VAL A 56 -2.12 -25.53 -2.57
CA VAL A 56 -3.26 -26.28 -2.02
C VAL A 56 -4.09 -26.73 -3.20
N ASP A 57 -4.12 -28.04 -3.42
CA ASP A 57 -4.79 -28.64 -4.58
C ASP A 57 -6.33 -28.62 -4.47
N ASN A 58 -6.87 -28.01 -3.40
CA ASN A 58 -8.30 -28.02 -3.07
C ASN A 58 -9.09 -26.83 -3.64
N HIS A 59 -8.47 -26.00 -4.49
CA HIS A 59 -9.17 -24.90 -5.15
C HIS A 59 -8.52 -24.54 -6.48
N GLU A 60 -9.31 -23.92 -7.35
CA GLU A 60 -8.82 -23.37 -8.61
C GLU A 60 -7.98 -22.12 -8.35
N HIS A 61 -6.71 -22.14 -8.76
CA HIS A 61 -5.77 -21.06 -8.50
C HIS A 61 -5.97 -19.88 -9.45
N GLN A 62 -6.49 -18.77 -8.92
CA GLN A 62 -6.45 -17.48 -9.60
C GLN A 62 -5.08 -16.83 -9.36
N ARG A 63 -4.15 -17.09 -10.28
CA ARG A 63 -2.78 -16.58 -10.22
C ARG A 63 -2.75 -15.09 -10.56
N VAL A 64 -1.99 -14.33 -9.77
CA VAL A 64 -1.64 -12.94 -10.09
C VAL A 64 -0.13 -12.84 -10.28
N ASP A 65 0.28 -12.20 -11.37
CA ASP A 65 1.68 -11.87 -11.67
C ASP A 65 1.71 -10.52 -12.38
N GLN A 66 1.94 -9.47 -11.61
CA GLN A 66 1.90 -8.07 -12.07
C GLN A 66 3.23 -7.38 -11.76
N THR A 67 3.62 -6.42 -12.59
CA THR A 67 4.84 -5.63 -12.41
C THR A 67 4.53 -4.15 -12.29
N PHE A 68 5.29 -3.46 -11.44
CA PHE A 68 5.11 -2.05 -11.12
C PHE A 68 6.46 -1.35 -11.04
N GLU A 69 6.48 -0.06 -11.36
CA GLU A 69 7.68 0.78 -11.24
C GLU A 69 8.05 1.02 -9.77
N THR A 70 7.05 1.16 -8.90
CA THR A 70 7.26 1.49 -7.48
C THR A 70 6.42 0.64 -6.54
N LEU A 71 6.88 0.53 -5.29
CA LEU A 71 6.16 -0.21 -4.25
C LEU A 71 4.84 0.47 -3.88
N ALA A 72 4.77 1.80 -4.06
CA ALA A 72 3.56 2.57 -3.86
C ALA A 72 2.49 2.23 -4.91
N ALA A 73 2.89 2.09 -6.18
CA ALA A 73 1.97 1.69 -7.25
C ALA A 73 1.40 0.28 -7.00
N ALA A 74 2.24 -0.69 -6.61
CA ALA A 74 1.77 -2.03 -6.26
C ALA A 74 0.77 -2.03 -5.09
N LYS A 75 1.03 -1.22 -4.06
CA LYS A 75 0.10 -1.05 -2.93
C LYS A 75 -1.22 -0.42 -3.34
N LEU A 76 -1.16 0.58 -4.23
CA LEU A 76 -2.36 1.26 -4.73
C LEU A 76 -3.23 0.28 -5.53
N TRP A 77 -2.60 -0.53 -6.39
CA TRP A 77 -3.29 -1.58 -7.14
C TRP A 77 -4.01 -2.58 -6.21
N ILE A 78 -3.33 -3.09 -5.17
CA ILE A 78 -3.95 -3.97 -4.15
C ILE A 78 -5.19 -3.33 -3.51
N VAL A 79 -5.16 -2.02 -3.26
CA VAL A 79 -6.29 -1.28 -2.68
C VAL A 79 -7.41 -1.07 -3.70
N GLN A 80 -7.08 -0.77 -4.97
CA GLN A 80 -8.05 -0.60 -6.05
C GLN A 80 -8.81 -1.89 -6.33
N GLU A 81 -8.10 -3.01 -6.39
CA GLU A 81 -8.67 -4.37 -6.47
C GLU A 81 -9.34 -4.82 -5.16
N GLN A 82 -9.31 -3.98 -4.12
CA GLN A 82 -9.91 -4.22 -2.80
C GLN A 82 -9.47 -5.53 -2.13
N LEU A 83 -8.28 -6.02 -2.46
CA LEU A 83 -7.71 -7.26 -1.90
C LEU A 83 -7.38 -7.11 -0.40
N ASP A 84 -7.29 -5.86 0.09
CA ASP A 84 -7.06 -5.55 1.49
C ASP A 84 -8.27 -5.86 2.42
N LYS A 85 -9.40 -6.27 1.85
CA LYS A 85 -10.56 -6.80 2.58
C LYS A 85 -10.30 -8.18 3.18
N THR A 86 -9.66 -9.06 2.42
CA THR A 86 -9.44 -10.47 2.75
C THR A 86 -7.99 -10.76 3.11
N LEU A 87 -7.05 -9.99 2.55
CA LEU A 87 -5.62 -10.14 2.79
C LEU A 87 -5.10 -9.11 3.79
N VAL A 88 -4.23 -9.58 4.69
CA VAL A 88 -3.54 -8.76 5.70
C VAL A 88 -2.03 -8.82 5.49
N ILE A 89 -1.36 -7.70 5.78
CA ILE A 89 0.10 -7.65 5.75
C ILE A 89 0.64 -8.46 6.93
N VAL A 90 1.40 -9.52 6.65
CA VAL A 90 2.03 -10.37 7.66
C VAL A 90 3.51 -10.05 7.87
N SER A 91 4.15 -9.45 6.88
CA SER A 91 5.52 -8.96 6.96
C SER A 91 5.73 -7.81 5.98
N SER A 92 6.47 -6.80 6.41
CA SER A 92 6.91 -5.69 5.58
C SER A 92 8.36 -5.39 5.95
N SER A 93 9.28 -5.56 5.02
CA SER A 93 10.70 -5.29 5.21
C SER A 93 11.23 -4.61 3.97
N GLY A 94 11.62 -3.34 4.09
CA GLY A 94 12.23 -2.52 3.03
C GLY A 94 11.58 -2.67 1.66
N GLU A 95 12.10 -3.61 0.88
CA GLU A 95 11.74 -3.89 -0.51
C GLU A 95 10.74 -5.06 -0.70
N THR A 96 10.23 -5.62 0.39
CA THR A 96 9.36 -6.81 0.38
C THR A 96 8.15 -6.65 1.28
N ILE A 97 6.99 -7.07 0.79
CA ILE A 97 5.74 -7.12 1.54
C ILE A 97 5.06 -8.45 1.26
N ALA A 98 4.62 -9.14 2.31
CA ALA A 98 3.81 -10.34 2.17
C ALA A 98 2.41 -10.08 2.74
N TYR A 99 1.42 -10.41 1.92
CA TYR A 99 0.01 -10.41 2.23
C TYR A 99 -0.44 -11.86 2.36
N ARG A 100 -1.26 -12.17 3.36
CA ARG A 100 -1.89 -13.49 3.51
C ARG A 100 -3.36 -13.35 3.85
N CYS A 101 -4.13 -14.38 3.57
CA CYS A 101 -5.50 -14.48 4.04
C CYS A 101 -5.58 -14.20 5.56
N ARG A 102 -6.57 -13.41 5.95
CA ARG A 102 -6.85 -13.11 7.36
C ARG A 102 -7.21 -14.36 8.19
N PHE A 103 -7.83 -15.35 7.56
CA PHE A 103 -8.19 -16.63 8.17
C PHE A 103 -7.02 -17.63 8.21
N TYR A 104 -5.81 -17.18 7.87
CA TYR A 104 -4.59 -17.93 8.13
C TYR A 104 -4.12 -17.65 9.55
N SER A 105 -4.29 -18.61 10.47
CA SER A 105 -3.51 -18.57 11.69
C SER A 105 -2.15 -19.22 11.43
N LYS A 106 -1.06 -18.52 11.81
CA LYS A 106 0.19 -19.25 11.99
C LYS A 106 -0.09 -20.31 13.05
N PRO A 107 0.24 -21.59 12.82
CA PRO A 107 0.21 -22.57 13.90
C PRO A 107 1.03 -21.94 15.02
N SER A 108 0.39 -21.64 16.15
CA SER A 108 1.06 -20.98 17.24
C SER A 108 2.19 -21.92 17.63
N SER A 109 3.44 -21.53 17.37
CA SER A 109 4.62 -22.29 17.75
C SER A 109 4.84 -22.27 19.28
N LYS A 110 3.74 -22.14 20.04
CA LYS A 110 3.64 -21.91 21.48
C LYS A 110 2.64 -22.85 22.15
N ALA A 111 2.21 -23.92 21.48
CA ALA A 111 1.79 -25.13 22.20
C ALA A 111 3.03 -25.98 22.52
N ASP A 112 4.10 -25.32 22.99
CA ASP A 112 5.17 -26.00 23.68
C ASP A 112 4.85 -25.81 25.17
N PRO A 113 4.12 -26.75 25.81
CA PRO A 113 3.53 -26.57 27.14
C PRO A 113 4.55 -26.35 28.27
N MET A 114 5.86 -26.39 27.98
CA MET A 114 6.92 -26.38 28.99
C MET A 114 7.58 -25.01 29.27
N ARG A 115 7.22 -23.91 28.58
CA ARG A 115 7.75 -22.57 28.90
C ARG A 115 6.71 -21.67 29.59
N ASN A 116 6.20 -22.15 30.71
CA ASN A 116 5.54 -21.30 31.70
C ASN A 116 6.61 -20.76 32.66
N ASP A 117 7.26 -19.66 32.31
CA ASP A 117 7.94 -18.82 33.32
C ASP A 117 6.84 -17.95 33.97
N PRO A 118 6.45 -18.22 35.23
CA PRO A 118 5.35 -17.51 35.88
C PRO A 118 5.66 -16.04 36.21
N GLU A 119 6.91 -15.58 36.10
CA GLU A 119 7.31 -14.30 36.70
C GLU A 119 7.29 -13.06 35.78
N LYS A 120 7.11 -13.20 34.46
CA LYS A 120 7.02 -12.02 33.57
C LYS A 120 5.59 -11.70 33.18
N GLY A 121 4.86 -11.13 34.15
CA GLY A 121 3.51 -10.57 34.05
C GLY A 121 3.38 -9.39 33.09
N SER A 122 3.72 -9.58 31.81
CA SER A 122 3.36 -8.62 30.77
C SER A 122 1.83 -8.65 30.60
N LEU A 123 1.17 -7.61 31.12
CA LEU A 123 -0.24 -7.32 30.91
C LEU A 123 -0.51 -7.19 29.39
N LYS A 124 -0.72 -8.32 28.72
CA LYS A 124 -1.18 -8.35 27.34
C LYS A 124 -2.56 -7.72 27.35
N LYS A 125 -2.64 -6.45 26.93
CA LYS A 125 -3.91 -5.77 26.66
C LYS A 125 -4.73 -6.69 25.75
N LYS A 126 -5.72 -7.37 26.34
CA LYS A 126 -6.75 -8.10 25.62
C LYS A 126 -7.60 -7.07 24.90
N THR A 127 -7.15 -6.59 23.74
CA THR A 127 -8.05 -5.93 22.81
C THR A 127 -9.10 -6.97 22.43
N ALA A 128 -10.35 -6.70 22.83
CA ALA A 128 -11.53 -7.53 22.60
C ALA A 128 -11.93 -7.59 21.11
N SER A 129 -10.98 -7.84 20.22
CA SER A 129 -11.29 -8.23 18.86
C SER A 129 -11.79 -9.67 18.90
N PHE A 130 -12.98 -9.91 18.35
CA PHE A 130 -13.48 -11.25 18.09
C PHE A 130 -12.37 -12.08 17.42
N PRO A 131 -12.07 -13.28 17.94
CA PRO A 131 -11.07 -14.14 17.32
C PRO A 131 -11.54 -14.47 15.91
N VAL A 132 -10.65 -14.26 14.92
CA VAL A 132 -10.91 -14.69 13.55
C VAL A 132 -10.71 -16.21 13.53
N PRO A 133 -11.66 -17.01 13.03
CA PRO A 133 -11.48 -18.46 12.94
C PRO A 133 -10.29 -18.80 12.05
N ASP A 134 -9.55 -19.84 12.42
CA ASP A 134 -8.53 -20.40 11.53
C ASP A 134 -9.19 -21.33 10.54
N LEU A 135 -9.14 -20.98 9.25
CA LEU A 135 -9.67 -21.80 8.17
C LEU A 135 -8.54 -22.45 7.35
N GLY A 136 -7.29 -22.36 7.81
CA GLY A 136 -6.14 -22.97 7.15
C GLY A 136 -5.82 -22.38 5.77
N CYS A 137 -6.38 -21.21 5.44
CA CYS A 137 -6.28 -20.62 4.11
C CYS A 137 -4.85 -20.26 3.74
N ARG A 138 -4.33 -20.77 2.62
CA ARG A 138 -2.95 -20.49 2.18
C ARG A 138 -2.84 -19.42 1.09
N ALA A 139 -3.91 -18.69 0.80
CA ALA A 139 -3.86 -17.56 -0.13
C ALA A 139 -2.80 -16.55 0.33
N VAL A 140 -1.89 -16.22 -0.59
CA VAL A 140 -0.72 -15.41 -0.31
C VAL A 140 -0.37 -14.60 -1.55
N ILE A 141 -0.07 -13.32 -1.34
CA ILE A 141 0.52 -12.44 -2.34
C ILE A 141 1.81 -11.89 -1.75
N ARG A 142 2.84 -11.81 -2.59
CA ARG A 142 4.11 -11.18 -2.27
C ARG A 142 4.36 -10.05 -3.23
N VAL A 143 4.86 -8.95 -2.69
CA VAL A 143 5.34 -7.81 -3.44
C VAL A 143 6.81 -7.69 -3.13
N ASP A 144 7.67 -7.93 -4.11
CA ASP A 144 9.12 -7.93 -3.95
C ASP A 144 9.81 -7.10 -5.04
N ARG A 145 10.85 -6.36 -4.65
CA ARG A 145 11.77 -5.78 -5.63
C ARG A 145 12.61 -6.88 -6.25
N VAL A 146 12.60 -6.96 -7.57
CA VAL A 146 13.29 -8.00 -8.33
C VAL A 146 14.05 -7.38 -9.48
N ARG A 147 15.13 -8.04 -9.89
CA ARG A 147 15.82 -7.72 -11.15
C ARG A 147 15.30 -8.68 -12.22
N VAL A 148 14.74 -8.14 -13.29
CA VAL A 148 14.12 -8.91 -14.37
C VAL A 148 14.86 -8.62 -15.67
N CYS A 149 15.01 -9.67 -16.46
CA CYS A 149 15.61 -9.62 -17.78
C CYS A 149 14.66 -8.98 -18.79
N GLN A 150 15.20 -8.03 -19.58
CA GLN A 150 14.50 -7.40 -20.70
C GLN A 150 14.88 -8.01 -22.06
N CYS A 151 15.67 -9.09 -22.09
CA CYS A 151 15.99 -9.80 -23.33
C CYS A 151 14.72 -10.41 -23.96
N SER A 152 14.76 -10.60 -25.28
CA SER A 152 13.68 -11.26 -26.01
C SER A 152 13.50 -12.73 -25.55
N PRO A 153 12.30 -13.32 -25.70
CA PRO A 153 12.04 -14.71 -25.32
C PRO A 153 13.02 -15.72 -25.95
N GLU A 154 13.47 -15.45 -27.17
CA GLU A 154 14.41 -16.29 -27.92
C GLU A 154 15.79 -16.25 -27.25
N ALA A 155 16.28 -15.04 -26.95
CA ALA A 155 17.53 -14.86 -26.21
C ALA A 155 17.45 -15.47 -24.80
N VAL A 156 16.27 -15.44 -24.17
CA VAL A 156 16.05 -16.07 -22.87
C VAL A 156 16.22 -17.60 -22.95
N SER A 157 15.66 -18.20 -24.00
CA SER A 157 15.64 -19.65 -24.21
C SER A 157 17.01 -20.24 -24.56
N GLN A 158 17.88 -19.44 -25.19
CA GLN A 158 19.25 -19.83 -25.53
C GLN A 158 20.21 -19.86 -24.33
N GLY A 159 19.74 -19.50 -23.13
CA GLY A 159 20.56 -19.55 -21.91
C GLY A 159 21.71 -18.54 -21.89
N THR A 160 21.59 -17.46 -22.67
CA THR A 160 22.64 -16.43 -22.77
C THR A 160 22.79 -15.66 -21.47
N ILE A 161 23.98 -15.06 -21.29
CA ILE A 161 24.26 -14.14 -20.19
C ILE A 161 23.37 -12.92 -20.35
N CYS A 162 22.63 -12.56 -19.31
CA CYS A 162 21.78 -11.38 -19.33
C CYS A 162 22.63 -10.11 -19.19
N GLN A 163 22.59 -9.25 -20.21
CA GLN A 163 23.22 -7.93 -20.20
C GLN A 163 22.20 -6.80 -19.97
N ASN A 164 20.93 -7.02 -20.31
CA ASN A 164 19.88 -6.02 -20.15
C ASN A 164 18.93 -6.40 -19.01
N SER A 165 19.13 -5.75 -17.86
CA SER A 165 18.39 -5.99 -16.63
C SER A 165 17.82 -4.71 -16.06
N ASP A 166 16.58 -4.77 -15.59
CA ASP A 166 15.98 -3.66 -14.87
C ASP A 166 15.46 -4.10 -13.50
N SER A 167 15.42 -3.16 -12.55
CA SER A 167 14.87 -3.38 -11.23
C SER A 167 13.43 -2.88 -11.16
N LEU A 168 12.50 -3.79 -10.94
CA LEU A 168 11.08 -3.49 -10.84
C LEU A 168 10.48 -4.09 -9.58
N ILE A 169 9.28 -3.65 -9.23
CA ILE A 169 8.47 -4.28 -8.19
C ILE A 169 7.57 -5.31 -8.83
N ARG A 170 7.59 -6.54 -8.33
CA ARG A 170 6.74 -7.61 -8.83
C ARG A 170 5.78 -8.07 -7.74
N LEU A 171 4.52 -8.21 -8.11
CA LEU A 171 3.45 -8.75 -7.28
C LEU A 171 3.10 -10.13 -7.79
N ARG A 172 3.28 -11.17 -6.96
CA ARG A 172 2.98 -12.55 -7.32
C ARG A 172 2.24 -13.28 -6.21
N GLY A 173 1.29 -14.13 -6.58
CA GLY A 173 0.54 -14.90 -5.61
C GLY A 173 -0.69 -15.60 -6.15
N CYS A 174 -1.49 -16.13 -5.24
CA CYS A 174 -2.82 -16.68 -5.53
C CYS A 174 -3.88 -15.83 -4.82
N LEU A 175 -4.89 -15.42 -5.58
CA LEU A 175 -6.04 -14.66 -5.08
C LEU A 175 -7.14 -15.59 -4.52
N SER A 176 -7.20 -16.84 -4.98
CA SER A 176 -8.21 -17.79 -4.54
C SER A 176 -8.05 -18.20 -3.08
N HIS A 177 -9.18 -18.25 -2.39
CA HIS A 177 -9.28 -18.67 -1.00
C HIS A 177 -9.84 -20.10 -0.93
N SER A 178 -9.36 -20.90 0.02
CA SER A 178 -9.86 -22.27 0.26
C SER A 178 -11.08 -22.33 1.19
N HIS A 179 -11.79 -21.21 1.35
CA HIS A 179 -12.96 -21.07 2.20
C HIS A 179 -13.90 -20.03 1.59
N PRO A 180 -15.21 -20.11 1.87
CA PRO A 180 -16.11 -19.02 1.56
C PRO A 180 -15.73 -17.76 2.35
N THR A 181 -15.95 -16.60 1.75
CA THR A 181 -15.69 -15.32 2.38
C THR A 181 -16.96 -14.86 3.06
N GLU A 182 -17.04 -15.00 4.39
CA GLU A 182 -18.21 -14.50 5.12
C GLU A 182 -18.11 -12.98 5.34
N ASN A 183 -19.17 -12.26 4.95
CA ASN A 183 -19.21 -10.79 4.97
C ASN A 183 -19.01 -10.16 6.36
N GLN A 184 -19.32 -10.89 7.42
CA GLN A 184 -19.10 -10.46 8.80
C GLN A 184 -17.63 -10.39 9.20
N PHE A 185 -16.79 -11.20 8.57
CA PHE A 185 -15.34 -11.26 8.83
C PHE A 185 -14.52 -10.45 7.84
N LEU A 186 -15.15 -9.95 6.77
CA LEU A 186 -14.52 -9.03 5.85
C LEU A 186 -14.07 -7.76 6.57
N ARG A 187 -12.86 -7.32 6.24
CA ARG A 187 -12.41 -5.98 6.62
C ARG A 187 -13.04 -4.97 5.67
N MET A 188 -13.32 -3.78 6.17
CA MET A 188 -13.66 -2.64 5.32
C MET A 188 -12.44 -2.31 4.45
N SER A 189 -12.61 -2.37 3.12
CA SER A 189 -11.55 -1.99 2.18
C SER A 189 -11.12 -0.56 2.41
N LYS A 190 -9.88 -0.24 2.07
CA LYS A 190 -9.35 1.12 2.18
C LYS A 190 -10.14 2.10 1.31
N VAL A 191 -10.60 1.67 0.13
CA VAL A 191 -11.48 2.47 -0.76
C VAL A 191 -12.80 2.81 -0.04
N CYS A 192 -13.50 1.82 0.50
CA CYS A 192 -14.74 2.03 1.23
C CYS A 192 -14.52 2.91 2.49
N GLN A 193 -13.43 2.66 3.22
CA GLN A 193 -13.04 3.49 4.35
C GLN A 193 -12.86 4.97 3.96
N ASP A 194 -12.12 5.25 2.88
CA ASP A 194 -11.86 6.62 2.45
C ASP A 194 -13.12 7.31 1.96
N TYR A 195 -13.99 6.59 1.26
CA TYR A 195 -15.32 7.07 0.90
C TYR A 195 -16.15 7.45 2.13
N LEU A 196 -16.33 6.54 3.09
CA LEU A 196 -17.11 6.80 4.31
C LEU A 196 -16.51 7.94 5.14
N VAL A 197 -15.18 8.02 5.23
CA VAL A 197 -14.48 9.12 5.90
C VAL A 197 -14.71 10.45 5.18
N SER A 198 -14.80 10.45 3.85
CA SER A 198 -15.12 11.67 3.09
C SER A 198 -16.54 12.18 3.40
N LEU A 199 -17.54 11.29 3.43
CA LEU A 199 -18.91 11.66 3.80
C LEU A 199 -19.00 12.19 5.23
N LEU A 200 -18.31 11.55 6.18
CA LEU A 200 -18.24 12.04 7.57
C LEU A 200 -17.56 13.42 7.66
N LYS A 201 -16.54 13.69 6.85
CA LYS A 201 -15.87 15.01 6.81
C LYS A 201 -16.76 16.10 6.21
N LEU A 202 -17.68 15.74 5.32
CA LEU A 202 -18.71 16.64 4.78
C LEU A 202 -19.84 16.91 5.80
N GLY A 203 -19.77 16.34 7.00
CA GLY A 203 -20.76 16.56 8.06
C GLY A 203 -22.04 15.73 7.89
N MET A 204 -22.07 14.76 6.96
CA MET A 204 -23.23 13.90 6.80
C MET A 204 -23.49 13.08 8.06
N ASP A 205 -24.75 12.98 8.45
CA ASP A 205 -25.12 12.16 9.60
C ASP A 205 -24.97 10.66 9.29
N LYS A 206 -24.68 9.88 10.33
CA LYS A 206 -24.38 8.45 10.19
C LYS A 206 -25.56 7.65 9.64
N ARG A 207 -26.81 8.04 9.92
CA ARG A 207 -28.00 7.34 9.42
C ARG A 207 -28.16 7.57 7.92
N SER A 208 -27.93 8.79 7.45
CA SER A 208 -27.93 9.13 6.02
C SER A 208 -26.81 8.44 5.26
N ILE A 209 -25.59 8.38 5.83
CA ILE A 209 -24.48 7.63 5.21
C ILE A 209 -24.85 6.16 5.03
N LEU A 210 -25.39 5.51 6.06
CA LEU A 210 -25.82 4.11 5.97
C LEU A 210 -26.93 3.95 4.93
N ARG A 211 -27.93 4.83 4.93
CA ARG A 211 -29.03 4.80 3.94
C ARG A 211 -28.50 4.87 2.51
N VAL A 212 -27.62 5.83 2.21
CA VAL A 212 -27.00 5.98 0.88
C VAL A 212 -26.18 4.73 0.54
N TYR A 213 -25.39 4.21 1.48
CA TYR A 213 -24.61 2.99 1.28
C TYR A 213 -25.49 1.77 0.93
N PHE A 214 -26.58 1.56 1.67
CA PHE A 214 -27.52 0.46 1.41
C PHE A 214 -28.34 0.66 0.14
N GLN A 215 -28.71 1.90 -0.20
CA GLN A 215 -29.46 2.22 -1.41
C GLN A 215 -28.62 2.16 -2.69
N SER A 216 -27.31 2.38 -2.59
CA SER A 216 -26.40 2.38 -3.75
C SER A 216 -26.19 1.01 -4.39
N GLY A 217 -26.82 -0.05 -3.91
CA GLY A 217 -26.60 -1.42 -4.38
C GLY A 217 -25.26 -2.03 -3.92
N LEU A 218 -24.31 -1.21 -3.43
CA LEU A 218 -23.04 -1.67 -2.89
C LEU A 218 -23.22 -2.69 -1.76
N ALA A 219 -24.25 -2.55 -0.93
CA ALA A 219 -24.50 -3.54 0.13
C ALA A 219 -24.98 -4.90 -0.39
N GLN A 220 -25.42 -4.99 -1.65
CA GLN A 220 -25.89 -6.24 -2.28
C GLN A 220 -24.78 -6.98 -3.03
N GLU A 221 -23.64 -6.34 -3.29
CA GLU A 221 -22.48 -7.06 -3.83
C GLU A 221 -21.99 -8.08 -2.80
N GLN A 222 -21.85 -9.34 -3.23
CA GLN A 222 -21.61 -10.48 -2.34
C GLN A 222 -20.29 -10.39 -1.56
N ASP A 223 -19.39 -9.47 -1.93
CA ASP A 223 -18.02 -9.33 -1.38
C ASP A 223 -17.79 -8.00 -0.62
N LEU A 224 -18.85 -7.41 -0.07
CA LEU A 224 -18.76 -6.20 0.74
C LEU A 224 -19.09 -6.44 2.21
N LYS A 225 -18.24 -5.90 3.10
CA LYS A 225 -18.48 -5.89 4.54
C LYS A 225 -19.79 -5.14 4.83
N CYS A 226 -20.66 -5.71 5.65
CA CYS A 226 -21.80 -4.99 6.21
C CYS A 226 -21.32 -3.84 7.12
N ILE A 227 -21.62 -2.60 6.72
CA ILE A 227 -21.19 -1.40 7.45
C ILE A 227 -22.22 -1.06 8.52
N THR A 228 -21.76 -0.92 9.76
CA THR A 228 -22.63 -0.60 10.90
C THR A 228 -22.44 0.85 11.38
N THR A 229 -23.39 1.35 12.17
CA THR A 229 -23.24 2.63 12.87
C THR A 229 -21.99 2.66 13.76
N GLN A 230 -21.62 1.52 14.34
CA GLN A 230 -20.42 1.40 15.18
C GLN A 230 -19.14 1.58 14.37
N ASP A 231 -19.09 1.05 13.14
CA ASP A 231 -17.98 1.29 12.22
C ASP A 231 -17.80 2.78 11.92
N LEU A 232 -18.89 3.48 11.61
CA LEU A 232 -18.85 4.92 11.35
C LEU A 232 -18.40 5.72 12.58
N ARG A 233 -18.84 5.36 13.79
CA ARG A 233 -18.34 5.95 15.04
C ARG A 233 -16.84 5.72 15.24
N ASN A 234 -16.35 4.52 14.90
CA ASN A 234 -14.94 4.20 14.98
C ASN A 234 -14.10 5.02 13.98
N LEU A 235 -14.60 5.17 12.74
CA LEU A 235 -13.96 6.00 11.71
C LEU A 235 -13.91 7.47 12.12
N GLU A 236 -15.03 8.04 12.56
CA GLU A 236 -15.14 9.43 13.00
C GLU A 236 -14.16 9.72 14.15
N ARG A 237 -14.11 8.85 15.18
CA ARG A 237 -13.16 8.98 16.29
C ARG A 237 -11.71 8.95 15.80
N LYS A 238 -11.38 8.03 14.89
CA LYS A 238 -10.01 7.81 14.41
C LYS A 238 -9.51 8.93 13.50
N PHE A 239 -10.35 9.46 12.61
CA PHE A 239 -9.92 10.33 11.51
C PHE A 239 -10.36 11.79 11.64
N ILE A 240 -11.40 12.08 12.43
CA ILE A 240 -11.95 13.44 12.57
C ILE A 240 -11.56 14.00 13.94
N LYS A 241 -11.95 13.35 15.03
CA LYS A 241 -11.75 13.87 16.40
C LYS A 241 -10.29 13.99 16.82
N LYS A 242 -9.40 13.18 16.24
CA LYS A 242 -7.96 13.25 16.55
C LYS A 242 -7.31 14.57 16.09
N LYS A 243 -7.90 15.30 15.14
CA LYS A 243 -7.36 16.58 14.66
C LYS A 243 -7.66 17.75 15.58
N THR A 244 -8.82 17.78 16.24
CA THR A 244 -9.23 18.87 17.13
C THR A 244 -8.45 18.90 18.44
N THR A 245 -8.00 17.74 18.95
CA THR A 245 -7.24 17.68 20.21
C THR A 245 -5.78 18.08 20.05
N SER A 246 -5.15 17.86 18.88
CA SER A 246 -3.74 18.19 18.67
C SER A 246 -3.46 19.67 18.33
N GLN A 247 -4.48 20.51 18.11
CA GLN A 247 -4.28 21.93 17.79
C GLN A 247 -4.41 22.87 19.00
N ASN A 248 -4.85 22.38 20.17
CA ASN A 248 -5.03 23.20 21.38
C ASN A 248 -3.92 23.05 22.43
N SER A 249 -2.85 22.30 22.14
CA SER A 249 -1.77 22.02 23.11
C SER A 249 -0.44 22.71 22.76
N THR A 250 -0.47 23.86 22.09
CA THR A 250 0.76 24.61 21.76
C THR A 250 0.50 26.12 21.78
N LYS A 251 0.24 26.67 22.97
CA LYS A 251 0.39 28.10 23.26
C LYS A 251 0.80 28.26 24.72
N VAL A 252 1.56 29.33 24.99
CA VAL A 252 2.33 29.67 26.19
C VAL A 252 3.59 28.78 26.25
N GLU A 253 4.77 29.15 25.78
CA GLU A 253 5.57 30.36 26.02
C GLU A 253 6.46 30.71 24.78
N ASP A 254 7.06 31.90 24.81
CA ASP A 254 8.02 32.52 23.87
C ASP A 254 7.47 33.28 22.65
N GLU A 255 6.93 34.48 22.93
CA GLU A 255 6.87 35.60 21.99
C GLU A 255 8.05 36.56 22.24
N VAL A 256 9.17 36.39 21.52
CA VAL A 256 10.01 37.51 21.04
C VAL A 256 10.69 37.04 19.73
N ASP A 257 10.62 37.87 18.68
CA ASP A 257 11.37 37.79 17.41
C ASP A 257 11.01 36.73 16.34
N LEU A 258 9.81 36.83 15.73
CA LEU A 258 9.51 36.21 14.41
C LEU A 258 8.51 37.02 13.56
N ASN A 259 8.79 38.30 13.27
CA ASN A 259 7.88 39.12 12.45
C ASN A 259 8.18 39.13 10.92
N ALA A 260 9.31 38.59 10.47
CA ALA A 260 9.66 38.56 9.04
C ALA A 260 9.24 37.25 8.31
N SER A 261 8.98 36.16 9.04
CA SER A 261 8.64 34.84 8.48
C SER A 261 7.12 34.66 8.19
N ASN A 262 6.27 35.44 8.85
CA ASN A 262 4.81 35.28 8.76
C ASN A 262 4.21 35.77 7.43
N ILE A 263 4.82 36.75 6.76
CA ILE A 263 4.25 37.38 5.56
C ILE A 263 4.28 36.42 4.36
N CYS A 264 5.35 35.64 4.20
CA CYS A 264 5.48 34.65 3.11
C CYS A 264 4.57 33.43 3.30
N GLY A 265 4.39 32.98 4.55
CA GLY A 265 3.50 31.87 4.87
C GLY A 265 2.02 32.19 4.62
N GLN A 266 1.61 33.43 4.86
CA GLN A 266 0.22 33.86 4.68
C GLN A 266 -0.17 33.96 3.21
N ALA A 267 0.65 34.61 2.38
CA ALA A 267 0.43 34.69 0.93
C ALA A 267 0.32 33.30 0.26
N ARG A 268 1.16 32.34 0.67
CA ARG A 268 1.12 30.97 0.16
C ARG A 268 -0.14 30.21 0.58
N ASN A 269 -0.59 30.40 1.83
CA ASN A 269 -1.83 29.80 2.31
C ASN A 269 -3.06 30.40 1.62
N ASP A 270 -3.05 31.70 1.33
CA ASP A 270 -4.13 32.38 0.65
C ASP A 270 -4.19 31.99 -0.84
N ALA A 271 -3.04 31.86 -1.52
CA ALA A 271 -2.97 31.31 -2.86
C ALA A 271 -3.53 29.88 -2.93
N LYS A 272 -3.20 29.03 -1.95
CA LYS A 272 -3.73 27.66 -1.87
C LYS A 272 -5.24 27.62 -1.65
N LYS A 273 -5.77 28.48 -0.77
CA LYS A 273 -7.22 28.60 -0.53
C LYS A 273 -7.94 29.12 -1.78
N GLU A 274 -7.34 30.07 -2.48
CA GLU A 274 -7.90 30.64 -3.70
C GLU A 274 -7.96 29.61 -4.83
N PHE A 275 -6.88 28.86 -5.05
CA PHE A 275 -6.88 27.75 -5.99
C PHE A 275 -7.97 26.72 -5.64
N GLN A 276 -8.07 26.32 -4.37
CA GLN A 276 -9.11 25.38 -3.93
C GLN A 276 -10.53 25.90 -4.14
N ARG A 277 -10.77 27.20 -3.93
CA ARG A 277 -12.07 27.82 -4.20
C ARG A 277 -12.41 27.80 -5.68
N ARG A 278 -11.45 28.13 -6.56
CA ARG A 278 -11.67 28.10 -8.02
C ARG A 278 -11.94 26.70 -8.55
N ALA A 279 -11.12 25.72 -8.15
CA ALA A 279 -11.31 24.33 -8.55
C ALA A 279 -12.66 23.77 -8.05
N GLN A 280 -13.06 24.12 -6.82
CA GLN A 280 -14.35 23.70 -6.28
C GLN A 280 -15.52 24.35 -7.03
N ALA A 281 -15.43 25.64 -7.35
CA ALA A 281 -16.45 26.34 -8.14
C ALA A 281 -16.63 25.69 -9.53
N GLN A 282 -15.52 25.33 -10.21
CA GLN A 282 -15.58 24.62 -11.50
C GLN A 282 -16.20 23.23 -11.37
N ILE A 283 -15.90 22.49 -10.30
CA ILE A 283 -16.53 21.18 -10.02
C ILE A 283 -18.05 21.34 -9.83
N ASP A 284 -18.48 22.36 -9.09
CA ASP A 284 -19.89 22.57 -8.79
C ASP A 284 -20.67 23.07 -10.03
N GLU A 285 -20.04 23.89 -10.88
CA GLU A 285 -20.58 24.28 -12.18
C GLU A 285 -20.75 23.07 -13.11
N LEU A 286 -19.72 22.23 -13.26
CA LEU A 286 -19.81 21.01 -14.07
C LEU A 286 -20.88 20.04 -13.55
N ARG A 287 -21.04 19.94 -12.22
CA ARG A 287 -22.12 19.17 -11.61
C ARG A 287 -23.49 19.74 -11.93
N ALA A 288 -23.67 21.05 -11.84
CA ALA A 288 -24.94 21.69 -12.18
C ALA A 288 -25.35 21.36 -13.62
N HIS A 289 -24.42 21.41 -14.57
CA HIS A 289 -24.67 21.01 -15.96
C HIS A 289 -24.99 19.52 -16.13
N LEU A 290 -24.41 18.62 -15.34
CA LEU A 290 -24.71 17.19 -15.40
C LEU A 290 -26.12 16.81 -14.92
N PHE A 291 -26.74 17.66 -14.12
CA PHE A 291 -28.09 17.46 -13.58
C PHE A 291 -29.19 18.17 -14.37
N ASP A 292 -28.83 18.96 -15.37
CA ASP A 292 -29.79 19.55 -16.31
C ASP A 292 -30.29 18.47 -17.27
N SER A 293 -31.59 18.18 -17.20
CA SER A 293 -32.27 17.14 -18.01
C SER A 293 -32.29 17.46 -19.51
N SER A 294 -31.95 18.69 -19.91
CA SER A 294 -31.86 19.11 -21.31
C SER A 294 -30.53 18.76 -21.98
N VAL A 295 -29.52 18.30 -21.22
CA VAL A 295 -28.18 18.02 -21.76
C VAL A 295 -28.17 16.67 -22.48
N ALA A 296 -27.79 16.70 -23.76
CA ALA A 296 -27.63 15.49 -24.56
C ALA A 296 -26.63 14.51 -23.93
N TYR A 297 -26.90 13.21 -24.04
CA TYR A 297 -26.09 12.15 -23.44
C TYR A 297 -24.59 12.23 -23.79
N GLN A 298 -24.26 12.60 -25.03
CA GLN A 298 -22.86 12.77 -25.47
C GLN A 298 -22.17 13.96 -24.78
N SER A 299 -22.88 15.07 -24.57
CA SER A 299 -22.38 16.21 -23.80
C SER A 299 -22.16 15.84 -22.33
N ARG A 300 -23.00 14.95 -21.78
CA ARG A 300 -22.86 14.43 -20.41
C ARG A 300 -21.58 13.60 -20.23
N ILE A 301 -21.22 12.76 -21.21
CA ILE A 301 -19.96 11.99 -21.18
C ILE A 301 -18.76 12.94 -21.17
N SER A 302 -18.73 13.93 -22.08
CA SER A 302 -17.64 14.91 -22.13
C SER A 302 -17.49 15.72 -20.83
N LEU A 303 -18.61 16.05 -20.17
CA LEU A 303 -18.60 16.71 -18.86
C LEU A 303 -18.03 15.81 -17.75
N LEU A 304 -18.31 14.51 -17.77
CA LEU A 304 -17.75 13.55 -16.81
C LEU A 304 -16.23 13.42 -16.95
N GLU A 305 -15.73 13.36 -18.20
CA GLU A 305 -14.28 13.32 -18.48
C GLU A 305 -13.59 14.59 -17.97
N LYS A 306 -14.17 15.77 -18.23
CA LYS A 306 -13.65 17.05 -17.69
C LYS A 306 -13.61 17.06 -16.17
N LEU A 307 -14.64 16.52 -15.52
CA LEU A 307 -14.71 16.38 -14.05
C LEU A 307 -13.61 15.46 -13.52
N GLU A 308 -13.29 14.37 -14.21
CA GLU A 308 -12.23 13.46 -13.83
C GLU A 308 -10.85 14.11 -13.93
N VAL A 309 -10.59 14.83 -15.03
CA VAL A 309 -9.35 15.60 -15.22
C VAL A 309 -9.17 16.62 -14.11
N LEU A 310 -10.19 17.45 -13.83
CA LEU A 310 -10.10 18.50 -12.81
C LEU A 310 -9.90 17.93 -11.39
N ASN A 311 -10.52 16.79 -11.10
CA ASN A 311 -10.30 16.06 -9.86
C ASN A 311 -8.87 15.51 -9.75
N SER A 312 -8.28 15.06 -10.86
CA SER A 312 -6.91 14.56 -10.90
C SER A 312 -5.89 15.67 -10.67
N GLU A 313 -6.07 16.84 -11.31
CA GLU A 313 -5.22 18.03 -11.12
C GLU A 313 -5.27 18.50 -9.65
N THR A 314 -6.47 18.60 -9.09
CA THR A 314 -6.67 18.97 -7.68
C THR A 314 -5.97 17.99 -6.72
N ARG A 315 -5.88 16.70 -7.07
CA ARG A 315 -5.16 15.70 -6.27
C ARG A 315 -3.64 15.85 -6.39
N LEU A 316 -3.12 16.05 -7.60
CA LEU A 316 -1.70 16.28 -7.85
C LEU A 316 -1.21 17.51 -7.10
N GLU A 317 -1.95 18.61 -7.17
CA GLU A 317 -1.56 19.85 -6.51
C GLU A 317 -1.59 19.73 -4.98
N LYS A 318 -2.59 19.05 -4.42
CA LYS A 318 -2.60 18.70 -2.99
C LYS A 318 -1.38 17.87 -2.59
N SER A 319 -0.88 17.01 -3.49
CA SER A 319 0.35 16.23 -3.27
C SER A 319 1.60 17.11 -3.32
N VAL A 320 1.72 18.01 -4.30
CA VAL A 320 2.83 18.97 -4.42
C VAL A 320 2.91 19.85 -3.17
N PHE A 321 1.81 20.47 -2.75
CA PHE A 321 1.78 21.25 -1.51
C PHE A 321 2.16 20.43 -0.27
N ALA A 322 1.87 19.13 -0.24
CA ALA A 322 2.25 18.24 0.86
C ALA A 322 3.73 17.81 0.79
N GLN A 323 4.33 17.72 -0.39
CA GLN A 323 5.77 17.52 -0.56
C GLN A 323 6.53 18.78 -0.14
N ASP A 324 6.12 19.94 -0.61
CA ASP A 324 6.74 21.22 -0.25
C ASP A 324 6.72 21.45 1.26
N LYS A 325 5.59 21.16 1.92
CA LYS A 325 5.50 21.28 3.38
C LYS A 325 6.53 20.40 4.08
N ARG A 326 6.74 19.17 3.59
CA ARG A 326 7.75 18.25 4.14
C ARG A 326 9.17 18.73 3.89
N HIS A 327 9.43 19.37 2.75
CA HIS A 327 10.73 20.01 2.48
C HIS A 327 10.99 21.16 3.45
N VAL A 328 10.03 22.07 3.62
CA VAL A 328 10.15 23.19 4.56
C VAL A 328 10.33 22.71 6.01
N GLU A 329 9.60 21.67 6.43
CA GLU A 329 9.77 21.06 7.76
C GLU A 329 11.16 20.43 7.94
N ARG A 330 11.68 19.74 6.92
CA ARG A 330 13.04 19.17 6.93
C ARG A 330 14.11 20.25 7.03
N ASP A 331 14.01 21.30 6.21
CA ASP A 331 15.00 22.40 6.21
C ASP A 331 15.00 23.13 7.55
N ARG A 332 13.82 23.27 8.18
CA ARG A 332 13.67 23.83 9.53
C ARG A 332 14.32 22.94 10.59
N GLU A 333 14.15 21.62 10.51
CA GLU A 333 14.82 20.67 11.41
C GLU A 333 16.34 20.69 11.22
N GLU A 334 16.82 20.77 9.98
CA GLU A 334 18.26 20.87 9.69
C GLU A 334 18.86 22.16 10.24
N CYS A 335 18.20 23.31 10.04
CA CYS A 335 18.62 24.58 10.63
C CYS A 335 18.63 24.53 12.16
N ARG A 336 17.61 23.93 12.78
CA ARG A 336 17.55 23.73 14.23
C ARG A 336 18.70 22.85 14.73
N GLY A 337 19.04 21.79 14.00
CA GLY A 337 20.18 20.93 14.31
C GLY A 337 21.50 21.69 14.30
N ARG A 338 21.73 22.53 13.28
CA ARG A 338 22.95 23.37 13.17
C ARG A 338 23.07 24.41 14.30
N LEU A 339 21.96 25.00 14.74
CA LEU A 339 21.98 25.94 15.87
C LEU A 339 22.32 25.26 17.20
N LEU A 340 21.85 24.03 17.41
CA LEU A 340 22.17 23.27 18.62
C LEU A 340 23.64 22.84 18.68
N THR A 341 24.27 22.55 17.54
CA THR A 341 25.71 22.22 17.50
C THR A 341 26.61 23.43 17.75
N LEU A 342 26.22 24.63 17.30
CA LEU A 342 27.01 25.86 17.53
C LEU A 342 27.08 26.26 19.01
N ASN A 343 26.08 25.91 19.81
CA ASN A 343 26.05 26.22 21.25
C ASN A 343 26.83 25.22 22.13
N GLN A 344 27.39 24.14 21.56
CA GLN A 344 28.15 23.14 22.32
C GLN A 344 29.67 23.38 22.29
N ASP A 345 30.16 24.23 21.38
CA ASP A 345 31.59 24.45 21.14
C ASP A 345 32.14 25.76 21.74
N GLU A 346 31.38 26.49 22.56
CA GLU A 346 31.96 27.60 23.34
C GLU A 346 32.58 27.05 24.64
N PRO A 347 33.92 26.96 24.74
CA PRO A 347 34.56 26.60 26.00
C PRO A 347 34.27 27.70 27.02
N ILE A 348 33.60 27.32 28.11
CA ILE A 348 33.38 28.17 29.28
C ILE A 348 34.76 28.55 29.85
N LEU A 349 35.32 29.66 29.38
CA LEU A 349 36.49 30.32 29.97
C LEU A 349 36.04 30.97 31.29
N THR A 350 35.88 30.14 32.33
CA THR A 350 35.82 30.60 33.71
C THR A 350 37.18 31.17 34.09
N LYS A 351 37.39 32.46 33.82
CA LYS A 351 38.51 33.22 34.36
C LYS A 351 38.41 33.21 35.90
N LYS A 352 39.26 32.39 36.53
CA LYS A 352 39.63 32.54 37.94
C LYS A 352 40.34 33.88 38.11
N ILE A 353 39.60 34.91 38.52
CA ILE A 353 40.19 36.12 39.07
C ILE A 353 40.62 35.78 40.50
N LYS A 354 41.92 35.52 40.69
CA LYS A 354 42.54 35.53 42.02
C LYS A 354 42.69 37.00 42.42
N MET A 355 41.87 37.47 43.35
CA MET A 355 42.17 38.70 44.09
C MET A 355 43.25 38.39 45.12
N SER A 356 44.29 39.21 45.11
CA SER A 356 45.37 39.24 46.11
C SER A 356 44.96 40.03 47.33
#